data_AF-A0A3C1HX30-F1
#
_entry.id   AF-A0A3C1HX30-F1
#
_cell.length_a   1.000
_cell.length_b   1.000
_cell.length_c   1.000
_cell.angle_alpha   90.00
_cell.angle_beta   90.00
_cell.angle_gamma   90.00
#
_symmetry.space_group_name_H-M   'P 1'
#
loop_
_entity.id
_entity.type
_entity.pdbx_description
1 polymer ?
#
loop_
_entity_poly.entity_id
_entity_poly.type
_entity_poly.pdbx_seq_one_letter_code
_entity_poly.pdbx_strand_id
1 'polypeptide(L)'
;IFGYFVKDPTAYGVVEFDGSGKVLGIEEKPKLPKSNYAVPGLYFYDNSVVKIAKEIKPSARGEIEITAVNNAYLLRGDLSVETMGRG
;
A
#
# COMPACT_ATOMS: atom_id res chain seq x y z
N ILE A 1 6.95 1.06 4.32
CA ILE A 1 6.93 0.57 2.91
C ILE A 1 7.51 1.64 1.99
N PHE A 2 7.62 1.35 0.69
CA PHE A 2 8.11 2.32 -0.29
C PHE A 2 7.04 2.68 -1.32
N GLY A 3 7.16 3.85 -1.91
CA GLY A 3 6.42 4.27 -3.10
C GLY A 3 7.38 4.56 -4.24
N TYR A 4 7.17 3.96 -5.40
CA TYR A 4 7.98 4.21 -6.59
C TYR A 4 7.10 4.74 -7.72
N PHE A 5 7.55 5.80 -8.37
CA PHE A 5 6.82 6.37 -9.50
C PHE A 5 6.88 5.43 -10.70
N VAL A 6 5.73 4.98 -11.19
CA VAL A 6 5.59 4.20 -12.42
C VAL A 6 4.61 4.88 -13.37
N LYS A 7 4.80 4.67 -14.68
CA LYS A 7 3.94 5.29 -15.71
C LYS A 7 2.53 4.69 -15.71
N ASP A 8 2.41 3.39 -15.45
CA ASP A 8 1.14 2.67 -15.35
C ASP A 8 1.11 1.88 -14.02
N PRO A 9 0.38 2.38 -13.01
CA PRO A 9 0.33 1.79 -11.68
C PRO A 9 -0.81 0.77 -11.53
N THR A 10 -1.63 0.53 -12.56
CA THR A 10 -2.88 -0.26 -12.45
C THR A 10 -2.68 -1.74 -12.07
N ALA A 11 -1.46 -2.27 -12.26
CA ALA A 11 -1.10 -3.64 -11.90
C ALA A 11 -0.64 -3.81 -10.44
N TYR A 12 -0.58 -2.73 -9.65
CA TYR A 12 0.06 -2.71 -8.33
C TYR A 12 -0.87 -2.18 -7.23
N GLY A 13 -0.42 -2.29 -5.98
CA GLY A 13 -0.92 -1.46 -4.89
C GLY A 13 -0.49 -0.02 -5.11
N VAL A 14 -1.44 0.92 -5.12
CA VAL A 14 -1.21 2.34 -5.44
C VAL A 14 -1.45 3.19 -4.20
N VAL A 15 -0.47 4.01 -3.84
CA VAL A 15 -0.56 4.90 -2.68
C VAL A 15 -1.34 6.15 -3.06
N GLU A 16 -2.34 6.50 -2.27
CA GLU A 16 -3.05 7.78 -2.34
C GLU A 16 -2.40 8.79 -1.38
N PHE A 17 -2.18 10.01 -1.85
CA PHE A 17 -1.65 11.11 -1.07
C PHE A 17 -2.64 12.27 -1.03
N ASP A 18 -2.65 13.03 0.06
CA ASP A 18 -3.30 14.33 0.12
C ASP A 18 -2.44 15.44 -0.51
N GLY A 19 -2.96 16.66 -0.53
CA GLY A 19 -2.25 17.83 -1.08
C GLY A 19 -0.98 18.23 -0.33
N SER A 20 -0.75 17.70 0.87
CA SER A 20 0.47 17.91 1.67
C SER A 20 1.48 16.77 1.53
N GLY A 21 1.15 15.72 0.78
CA GLY A 21 1.99 14.53 0.64
C GLY A 21 1.81 13.49 1.74
N LYS A 22 0.77 13.61 2.58
CA LYS A 22 0.43 12.59 3.58
C LYS A 22 -0.34 11.45 2.92
N VAL A 23 -0.05 10.22 3.31
CA VAL A 23 -0.71 9.01 2.81
C VAL A 23 -2.15 8.94 3.36
N LEU A 24 -3.12 8.79 2.46
CA LEU A 24 -4.53 8.63 2.80
C LEU A 24 -5.01 7.18 2.71
N GLY A 25 -4.44 6.39 1.81
CA GLY A 25 -4.88 5.03 1.54
C GLY A 25 -3.97 4.31 0.56
N ILE A 26 -4.16 2.98 0.46
CA ILE A 26 -3.51 2.16 -0.57
C ILE A 26 -4.58 1.31 -1.24
N GLU A 27 -4.68 1.39 -2.56
CA GLU A 27 -5.66 0.65 -3.36
C GLU A 27 -4.97 -0.43 -4.19
N GLU A 28 -5.53 -1.65 -4.15
CA GLU A 28 -4.95 -2.80 -4.83
C GLU A 28 -5.47 -2.92 -6.27
N LYS A 29 -4.57 -2.77 -7.25
CA LYS A 29 -4.85 -2.82 -8.70
C LYS A 29 -6.07 -1.97 -9.10
N PRO A 30 -6.09 -0.66 -8.78
CA PRO A 30 -7.23 0.20 -9.07
C PRO A 30 -7.38 0.39 -10.59
N LYS A 31 -8.62 0.35 -11.07
CA LYS A 31 -8.95 0.66 -12.48
C LYS A 31 -8.68 2.13 -12.82
N LEU A 32 -8.87 3.01 -11.84
CA LEU A 32 -8.63 4.45 -11.93
C LEU A 32 -7.68 4.85 -10.79
N PRO A 33 -6.36 4.73 -10.99
CA PRO A 33 -5.39 4.97 -9.92
C PRO A 33 -5.39 6.43 -9.50
N LYS A 34 -5.34 6.66 -8.18
CA LYS A 34 -5.34 8.02 -7.59
C LYS A 34 -3.96 8.69 -7.59
N SER A 35 -2.90 7.93 -7.88
CA SER A 35 -1.55 8.46 -8.07
C SER A 35 -0.74 7.51 -8.97
N ASN A 36 0.47 7.94 -9.34
CA ASN A 36 1.45 7.12 -10.08
C ASN A 36 2.46 6.40 -9.17
N TYR A 37 2.25 6.41 -7.85
CA TYR A 37 3.16 5.76 -6.90
C TYR A 37 2.69 4.35 -6.59
N ALA A 38 3.38 3.37 -7.18
CA ALA A 38 3.19 1.96 -6.89
C ALA A 38 4.00 1.54 -5.67
N VAL A 39 3.44 0.61 -4.89
CA VAL A 39 4.14 -0.08 -3.81
C VAL A 39 4.95 -1.24 -4.41
N PRO A 40 6.29 -1.21 -4.36
CA PRO A 40 7.11 -2.30 -4.83
C PRO A 40 7.02 -3.50 -3.87
N GLY A 41 7.53 -4.65 -4.29
CA GLY A 41 7.57 -5.88 -3.50
C GLY A 41 8.56 -5.88 -2.33
N LEU A 42 8.70 -4.77 -1.59
CA LEU A 42 9.59 -4.63 -0.44
C LEU A 42 8.85 -3.99 0.74
N TYR A 43 8.78 -4.73 1.84
CA TYR A 43 7.98 -4.37 2.99
C TYR A 43 8.77 -4.60 4.28
N PHE A 44 8.62 -3.69 5.23
CA PHE A 44 9.20 -3.78 6.56
C PHE A 44 8.06 -3.66 7.56
N TYR A 45 7.98 -4.61 8.48
CA TYR A 45 6.97 -4.65 9.53
C TYR A 45 7.59 -5.08 10.85
N ASP A 46 6.97 -4.64 11.95
CA ASP A 46 7.19 -5.25 13.26
C ASP A 46 6.46 -6.60 13.38
N ASN A 47 6.59 -7.25 14.54
CA ASN A 47 5.97 -8.56 14.78
C ASN A 47 4.43 -8.55 14.76
N SER A 48 3.77 -7.39 14.87
CA SER A 48 2.30 -7.31 14.85
C SER A 48 1.72 -7.72 13.49
N VAL A 49 2.55 -7.75 12.42
CA VAL A 49 2.15 -8.21 11.09
C VAL A 49 1.54 -9.61 11.09
N VAL A 50 2.03 -10.51 11.95
CA VAL A 50 1.54 -11.89 12.04
C VAL A 50 0.09 -11.92 12.53
N LYS A 51 -0.24 -11.08 13.51
CA LYS A 51 -1.62 -10.97 14.02
C LYS A 51 -2.52 -10.31 12.98
N ILE A 52 -2.08 -9.19 12.41
CA ILE A 52 -2.82 -8.45 11.37
C ILE A 52 -3.15 -9.39 10.19
N ALA A 53 -2.16 -10.11 9.67
CA ALA A 53 -2.34 -11.01 8.53
C ALA A 53 -3.36 -12.12 8.80
N LYS A 54 -3.45 -12.63 10.03
CA LYS A 54 -4.45 -13.64 10.43
C LYS A 54 -5.89 -13.10 10.44
N GLU A 55 -6.07 -11.80 10.61
CA GLU A 55 -7.39 -11.15 10.68
C GLU A 55 -7.88 -10.67 9.31
N ILE A 56 -6.99 -10.61 8.30
CA ILE A 56 -7.35 -10.21 6.94
C ILE A 56 -8.28 -11.24 6.30
N LYS A 57 -9.39 -10.75 5.73
CA LYS A 57 -10.34 -11.55 4.95
C LYS A 57 -9.95 -11.56 3.47
N PRO A 58 -10.27 -12.62 2.72
CA PRO A 58 -10.09 -12.63 1.27
C PRO A 58 -10.77 -11.44 0.59
N SER A 59 -10.11 -10.87 -0.41
CA SER A 59 -10.65 -9.79 -1.24
C SER A 59 -11.77 -10.29 -2.16
N ALA A 60 -12.37 -9.39 -2.94
CA ALA A 60 -13.30 -9.78 -4.00
C ALA A 60 -12.67 -10.72 -5.05
N ARG A 61 -11.33 -10.81 -5.11
CA ARG A 61 -10.58 -11.74 -5.96
C ARG A 61 -10.33 -13.10 -5.30
N GLY A 62 -10.70 -13.26 -4.02
CA GLY A 62 -10.41 -14.45 -3.22
C GLY A 62 -8.99 -14.50 -2.66
N GLU A 63 -8.23 -13.40 -2.75
CA GLU A 63 -6.82 -13.33 -2.32
C GLU A 63 -6.68 -12.68 -0.94
N ILE A 64 -5.67 -13.09 -0.16
CA ILE A 64 -5.25 -12.39 1.06
C ILE A 64 -4.24 -11.31 0.66
N GLU A 65 -4.71 -10.08 0.55
CA GLU A 65 -3.96 -8.98 -0.06
C GLU A 65 -2.94 -8.37 0.92
N ILE A 66 -1.70 -8.19 0.48
CA ILE A 66 -0.71 -7.42 1.23
C ILE A 66 -1.14 -5.96 1.41
N THR A 67 -1.89 -5.41 0.45
CA THR A 67 -2.48 -4.07 0.54
C THR A 67 -3.46 -3.93 1.71
N ALA A 68 -4.16 -5.00 2.10
CA ALA A 68 -5.01 -4.99 3.29
C ALA A 68 -4.19 -4.90 4.59
N VAL A 69 -3.05 -5.59 4.65
CA VAL A 69 -2.10 -5.47 5.76
C VAL A 69 -1.55 -4.04 5.86
N ASN A 70 -1.13 -3.45 4.73
CA ASN A 70 -0.64 -2.07 4.71
C ASN A 70 -1.69 -1.07 5.21
N ASN A 71 -2.94 -1.21 4.76
CA ASN A 71 -4.04 -0.36 5.23
C ASN A 71 -4.33 -0.55 6.73
N ALA A 72 -4.17 -1.75 7.28
CA ALA A 72 -4.31 -1.96 8.73
C ALA A 72 -3.25 -1.19 9.53
N TYR A 73 -1.99 -1.16 9.07
CA TYR A 73 -0.96 -0.31 9.66
C TYR A 73 -1.26 1.18 9.48
N LEU A 74 -1.79 1.58 8.31
CA LEU A 74 -2.15 2.97 8.04
C LEU A 74 -3.27 3.46 8.96
N LEU A 75 -4.31 2.66 9.14
CA LEU A 75 -5.43 2.95 10.06
C LEU A 75 -4.95 3.09 11.52
N ARG A 76 -3.90 2.36 11.90
CA ARG A 76 -3.26 2.46 13.22
C ARG A 76 -2.38 3.71 13.37
N GLY A 77 -2.03 4.37 12.27
CA GLY A 77 -1.10 5.50 12.25
C GLY A 77 0.38 5.10 12.21
N ASP A 78 0.67 3.80 12.04
CA ASP A 78 2.03 3.24 12.14
C ASP A 78 2.63 2.87 10.77
N LEU A 79 1.97 3.26 9.67
CA LEU A 79 2.50 3.08 8.33
C LEU A 79 3.34 4.29 7.91
N SER A 80 4.63 4.07 7.71
CA SER A 80 5.50 5.01 7.01
C SER A 80 5.66 4.61 5.54
N VAL A 81 5.58 5.59 4.64
CA VAL A 81 5.81 5.41 3.20
C VAL A 81 6.97 6.30 2.78
N GLU A 82 8.04 5.67 2.31
CA GLU A 82 9.21 6.36 1.78
C GLU A 82 9.15 6.39 0.25
N THR A 83 9.19 7.57 -0.36
CA THR A 83 9.20 7.69 -1.83
C THR A 83 10.61 7.51 -2.36
N MET A 84 10.79 6.55 -3.27
CA MET A 84 12.06 6.29 -3.91
C MET A 84 12.21 7.20 -5.14
N GLY A 85 13.31 7.95 -5.17
CA GLY A 85 13.69 8.77 -6.32
C GLY A 85 14.03 7.94 -7.56
N ARG A 86 14.28 8.61 -8.69
CA ARG A 86 14.63 7.96 -9.96
C ARG A 86 16.09 7.48 -10.06
N GLY A 87 16.86 7.60 -8.96
CA GLY A 87 18.32 7.53 -8.98
C GLY A 87 18.93 8.91 -9.14
#